data_AF-W0PDB8-F1
#
_entry.id   AF-W0PDB8-F1
#
_cell.length_a   1.000
_cell.length_b   1.000
_cell.length_c   1.000
_cell.angle_alpha   90.00
_cell.angle_beta   90.00
_cell.angle_gamma   90.00
#
_symmetry.space_group_name_H-M   'P 1'
#
loop_
_entity.id
_entity.type
_entity.pdbx_description
1 polymer ?
#
loop_
_entity_poly.entity_id
_entity_poly.type
_entity_poly.pdbx_seq_one_letter_code
_entity_poly.pdbx_strand_id
1 'polypeptide(L)'
;MFHPYIATALPFILSLLVACFVIATVSILYLAFVSLKETNATLKHPYLTQQPFNRYPLGIRGAILLDYFLRLFLPNSTVWLAGHANILLAHVNPKTVPLRIRWPLLGLWGACLLGIVLMIIFWSMMLLGRQ
;
A
#
# COMPACT_ATOMS: atom_id res chain seq x y z
N MET A 1 -24.86 -4.00 26.41
CA MET A 1 -23.89 -3.26 27.25
C MET A 1 -22.53 -3.74 26.80
N PHE A 2 -21.69 -2.91 26.16
CA PHE A 2 -20.42 -3.38 25.61
C PHE A 2 -19.57 -3.99 26.72
N HIS A 3 -19.04 -5.21 26.51
CA HIS A 3 -18.07 -5.80 27.42
C HIS A 3 -16.91 -4.81 27.64
N PRO A 4 -16.34 -4.69 28.85
CA PRO A 4 -15.28 -3.72 29.16
C PRO A 4 -14.08 -3.82 28.22
N TYR A 5 -13.81 -5.01 27.67
CA TYR A 5 -12.77 -5.26 26.66
C TYR A 5 -13.05 -4.58 25.31
N ILE A 6 -14.31 -4.50 24.89
CA ILE A 6 -14.71 -3.85 23.63
C ILE A 6 -14.62 -2.33 23.78
N ALA A 7 -15.04 -1.81 24.94
CA ALA A 7 -15.02 -0.38 25.24
C ALA A 7 -13.60 0.20 25.24
N THR A 8 -12.58 -0.58 25.63
CA THR A 8 -11.17 -0.16 25.61
C THR A 8 -10.48 -0.42 24.26
N ALA A 9 -10.81 -1.50 23.56
CA ALA A 9 -10.21 -1.83 22.27
C ALA A 9 -10.67 -0.93 21.12
N LEU A 10 -11.93 -0.48 21.14
CA LEU A 10 -12.52 0.35 20.08
C LEU A 10 -11.77 1.68 19.84
N PRO A 11 -11.47 2.52 20.85
CA PRO A 11 -10.70 3.75 20.62
C PRO A 11 -9.28 3.47 20.12
N PHE A 12 -8.66 2.38 20.56
CA PHE A 12 -7.34 1.98 20.10
C PHE A 12 -7.33 1.61 18.61
N ILE A 13 -8.29 0.79 18.17
CA ILE A 13 -8.46 0.42 16.75
C ILE A 13 -8.76 1.66 15.91
N LEU A 14 -9.60 2.58 16.42
CA LEU A 14 -9.88 3.84 15.76
C LEU A 14 -8.63 4.69 15.60
N SER A 15 -7.78 4.81 16.64
CA SER A 15 -6.50 5.52 16.54
C SER A 15 -5.56 4.88 15.51
N LEU A 16 -5.51 3.54 15.43
CA LEU A 16 -4.73 2.85 14.41
C LEU A 16 -5.27 3.09 12.99
N LEU A 17 -6.60 3.13 12.81
CA LEU A 17 -7.23 3.47 11.53
C LEU A 17 -6.86 4.90 11.10
N VAL A 18 -6.92 5.86 12.02
CA VAL A 18 -6.50 7.24 11.77
C VAL A 18 -5.01 7.30 11.42
N ALA A 19 -4.16 6.57 12.16
CA ALA A 19 -2.73 6.50 11.85
C ALA A 19 -2.47 5.93 10.45
N CYS A 20 -3.17 4.86 10.06
CA CYS A 20 -3.07 4.30 8.71
C CYS A 20 -3.48 5.32 7.64
N PHE A 21 -4.58 6.06 7.86
CA PHE A 21 -5.05 7.10 6.95
C PHE A 21 -4.03 8.24 6.78
N VAL A 22 -3.43 8.71 7.89
CA VAL A 22 -2.41 9.75 7.86
C VAL A 22 -1.16 9.27 7.12
N ILE A 23 -0.66 8.07 7.44
CA ILE A 23 0.53 7.50 6.79
C ILE A 23 0.30 7.31 5.28
N ALA A 24 -0.85 6.78 4.88
CA ALA A 24 -1.21 6.61 3.47
C ALA A 24 -1.25 7.96 2.75
N THR A 25 -1.87 8.98 3.36
CA THR A 25 -1.99 10.32 2.78
C THR A 25 -0.63 10.99 2.63
N VAL A 26 0.21 10.96 3.68
CA VAL A 26 1.59 11.50 3.64
C VAL A 26 2.41 10.79 2.56
N SER A 27 2.26 9.47 2.43
CA SER A 27 2.96 8.68 1.42
C SER A 27 2.52 9.00 0.00
N ILE A 28 1.22 9.21 -0.23
CA ILE A 28 0.68 9.65 -1.54
C ILE A 28 1.22 11.02 -1.89
N LEU A 29 1.17 11.98 -0.97
CA LEU A 29 1.67 13.34 -1.20
C LEU A 29 3.16 13.31 -1.52
N TYR A 30 3.95 12.56 -0.73
CA TYR A 30 5.38 12.43 -1.00
C TYR A 30 5.67 11.79 -2.35
N LEU A 31 4.95 10.71 -2.71
CA LEU A 31 5.06 10.10 -4.03
C LEU A 31 4.72 11.09 -5.12
N ALA A 32 3.58 11.78 -5.02
CA ALA A 32 3.07 12.67 -6.06
C ALA A 32 4.00 13.87 -6.34
N PHE A 33 4.56 14.49 -5.29
CA PHE A 33 5.33 15.72 -5.43
C PHE A 33 6.85 15.53 -5.46
N VAL A 34 7.37 14.49 -4.82
CA VAL A 34 8.83 14.37 -4.59
C VAL A 34 9.42 13.20 -5.35
N SER A 35 8.94 11.99 -5.14
CA SER A 35 9.65 10.78 -5.58
C SER A 35 9.10 10.11 -6.83
N LEU A 36 7.96 10.55 -7.40
CA LEU A 36 7.29 9.87 -8.52
C LEU A 36 8.23 9.58 -9.70
N LYS A 37 8.98 10.61 -10.12
CA LYS A 37 9.87 10.55 -11.28
C LYS A 37 11.03 9.59 -11.03
N GLU A 38 11.62 9.65 -9.83
CA GLU A 38 12.72 8.78 -9.40
C GLU A 38 12.26 7.32 -9.27
N THR A 39 11.10 7.09 -8.66
CA THR A 39 10.47 5.77 -8.53
C THR A 39 10.23 5.13 -9.89
N ASN A 40 9.61 5.86 -10.82
CA ASN A 40 9.32 5.37 -12.17
C ASN A 40 10.59 5.14 -12.99
N ALA A 41 11.61 5.99 -12.85
CA ALA A 41 12.90 5.82 -13.52
C ALA A 41 13.71 4.63 -12.99
N THR A 42 13.55 4.31 -11.70
CA THR A 42 14.25 3.19 -11.05
C THR A 42 13.59 1.85 -11.34
N LEU A 43 12.27 1.78 -11.20
CA LEU A 43 11.51 0.53 -11.31
C LEU A 43 11.07 0.22 -12.75
N LYS A 44 10.95 1.24 -13.60
CA LYS A 44 10.72 1.12 -15.06
C LYS A 44 9.60 0.13 -15.41
N HIS A 45 8.37 0.41 -14.96
CA HIS A 45 7.23 -0.42 -15.31
C HIS A 45 7.06 -0.56 -16.83
N PRO A 46 6.78 -1.75 -17.39
CA PRO A 46 6.61 -1.95 -18.83
C PRO A 46 5.58 -1.01 -19.46
N TYR A 47 4.49 -0.71 -18.76
CA TYR A 47 3.47 0.25 -19.19
C TYR A 47 4.02 1.67 -19.46
N LEU A 48 5.10 2.07 -18.80
CA LEU A 48 5.71 3.38 -19.03
C LEU A 48 6.39 3.50 -20.40
N THR A 49 6.59 2.39 -21.11
CA THR A 49 7.10 2.41 -22.49
C THR A 49 6.04 2.85 -23.50
N GLN A 50 4.75 2.59 -23.21
CA GLN A 50 3.65 2.95 -24.12
C GLN A 50 3.21 4.40 -23.93
N GLN A 51 3.14 4.86 -22.68
CA GLN A 51 2.76 6.24 -22.38
C GLN A 51 3.28 6.70 -21.00
N PRO A 52 3.46 8.01 -20.80
CA PRO A 52 3.90 8.54 -19.51
C PRO A 52 2.88 8.28 -18.40
N PHE A 53 3.37 8.09 -17.17
CA PHE A 53 2.56 7.80 -15.98
C PHE A 53 1.36 8.74 -15.79
N ASN A 54 1.54 10.03 -16.07
CA ASN A 54 0.51 11.06 -15.91
C ASN A 54 -0.61 11.01 -16.96
N ARG A 55 -0.53 10.16 -17.98
CA ARG A 55 -1.64 9.92 -18.93
C ARG A 55 -2.54 8.76 -18.53
N TYR A 56 -2.05 7.84 -17.70
CA TYR A 56 -2.88 6.75 -17.20
C TYR A 56 -3.98 7.26 -16.25
N PRO A 57 -5.15 6.63 -16.21
CA PRO A 57 -6.16 6.90 -15.18
C PRO A 57 -5.66 6.50 -13.79
N LEU A 58 -6.27 7.06 -12.74
CA LEU A 58 -5.85 6.86 -11.35
C LEU A 58 -5.80 5.38 -10.94
N GLY A 59 -6.74 4.55 -11.41
CA GLY A 59 -6.76 3.11 -11.13
C GLY A 59 -5.51 2.39 -11.65
N ILE A 60 -5.09 2.67 -12.89
CA ILE A 60 -3.88 2.06 -13.49
C ILE A 60 -2.61 2.60 -12.82
N ARG A 61 -2.57 3.88 -12.48
CA ARG A 61 -1.46 4.45 -11.68
C ARG A 61 -1.33 3.74 -10.34
N GLY A 62 -2.46 3.48 -9.67
CA GLY A 62 -2.52 2.69 -8.45
C GLY A 62 -1.97 1.29 -8.67
N ALA A 63 -2.44 0.58 -9.70
CA ALA A 63 -1.96 -0.77 -10.02
C ALA A 63 -0.44 -0.81 -10.26
N ILE A 64 0.12 0.15 -11.01
CA ILE A 64 1.57 0.26 -11.21
C ILE A 64 2.32 0.41 -9.87
N LEU A 65 1.84 1.29 -8.98
CA LEU A 65 2.43 1.49 -7.66
C LEU A 65 2.26 0.25 -6.76
N LEU A 66 1.18 -0.50 -6.91
CA LEU A 66 0.95 -1.76 -6.20
C LEU A 66 1.93 -2.83 -6.69
N ASP A 67 2.11 -2.98 -8.00
CA ASP A 67 3.06 -3.93 -8.58
C ASP A 67 4.50 -3.63 -8.11
N TYR A 68 4.86 -2.34 -8.02
CA TYR A 68 6.10 -1.91 -7.38
C TYR A 68 6.21 -2.35 -5.93
N PHE A 69 5.16 -2.13 -5.12
CA PHE A 69 5.12 -2.56 -3.73
C PHE A 69 5.29 -4.09 -3.61
N LEU A 70 4.52 -4.85 -4.37
CA LEU A 70 4.55 -6.31 -4.36
C LEU A 70 5.94 -6.84 -4.74
N ARG A 71 6.58 -6.27 -5.76
CA ARG A 71 7.95 -6.63 -6.14
C ARG A 71 8.97 -6.36 -5.03
N LEU A 72 8.83 -5.24 -4.31
CA LEU A 72 9.81 -4.81 -3.32
C LEU A 72 9.67 -5.49 -1.96
N PHE A 73 8.46 -5.89 -1.59
CA PHE A 73 8.15 -6.42 -0.25
C PHE A 73 7.76 -7.90 -0.25
N LEU A 74 7.31 -8.44 -1.38
CA LEU A 74 7.01 -9.87 -1.57
C LEU A 74 7.79 -10.47 -2.76
N PRO A 75 9.12 -10.31 -2.85
CA PRO A 75 9.90 -10.63 -4.06
C PRO A 75 9.95 -12.12 -4.41
N ASN A 76 9.77 -13.00 -3.43
CA ASN A 76 9.83 -14.46 -3.61
C ASN A 76 8.43 -15.08 -3.75
N SER A 77 7.36 -14.28 -3.69
CA SER A 77 6.01 -14.80 -3.82
C SER A 77 5.72 -15.13 -5.27
N THR A 78 5.36 -16.37 -5.54
CA THR A 78 4.95 -16.85 -6.88
C THR A 78 3.42 -16.91 -7.03
N VAL A 79 2.68 -16.53 -5.98
CA VAL A 79 1.22 -16.73 -5.90
C VAL A 79 0.48 -15.41 -6.14
N TRP A 80 -0.64 -15.50 -6.85
CA TRP A 80 -1.62 -14.41 -7.03
C TRP A 80 -1.04 -13.14 -7.67
N LEU A 81 -1.51 -11.95 -7.26
CA LEU A 81 -1.02 -10.66 -7.78
C LEU A 81 0.49 -10.46 -7.61
N ALA A 82 1.05 -10.94 -6.49
CA ALA A 82 2.47 -10.80 -6.22
C ALA A 82 3.35 -11.57 -7.21
N GLY A 83 2.91 -12.79 -7.59
CA GLY A 83 3.58 -13.56 -8.64
C GLY A 83 3.58 -12.85 -9.99
N HIS A 84 2.45 -12.26 -10.38
CA HIS A 84 2.35 -11.50 -11.62
C HIS A 84 3.28 -10.28 -11.61
N ALA A 85 3.24 -9.47 -10.54
CA ALA A 85 4.14 -8.32 -10.39
C ALA A 85 5.62 -8.72 -10.39
N ASN A 86 5.97 -9.87 -9.80
CA ASN A 86 7.35 -10.37 -9.77
C ASN A 86 7.85 -10.81 -11.15
N ILE A 87 6.98 -11.39 -11.98
CA ILE A 87 7.31 -11.72 -13.38
C ILE A 87 7.44 -10.43 -14.19
N LEU A 88 6.50 -9.50 -14.03
CA LEU A 88 6.46 -8.24 -14.79
C LEU A 88 7.65 -7.32 -14.49
N LEU A 89 8.11 -7.32 -13.23
CA LEU A 89 9.25 -6.55 -12.76
C LEU A 89 10.49 -7.42 -12.47
N ALA A 90 10.65 -8.54 -13.19
CA ALA A 90 11.75 -9.47 -12.99
C ALA A 90 13.14 -8.79 -13.14
N HIS A 91 13.24 -7.73 -13.95
CA HIS A 91 14.45 -6.94 -14.15
C HIS A 91 14.86 -6.08 -12.94
N VAL A 92 13.94 -5.82 -12.00
CA VAL A 92 14.22 -4.99 -10.82
C VAL A 92 14.80 -5.85 -9.71
N ASN A 93 16.00 -5.54 -9.24
CA ASN A 93 16.53 -6.16 -8.02
C ASN A 93 16.04 -5.40 -6.77
N PRO A 94 15.21 -6.00 -5.89
CA PRO A 94 14.65 -5.31 -4.72
C PRO A 94 15.70 -4.82 -3.73
N LYS A 95 16.86 -5.51 -3.65
CA LYS A 95 17.92 -5.22 -2.69
C LYS A 95 18.71 -3.96 -3.03
N THR A 96 18.70 -3.54 -4.30
CA THR A 96 19.43 -2.36 -4.78
C THR A 96 18.59 -1.10 -4.76
N VAL A 97 17.28 -1.20 -4.48
CA VAL A 97 16.38 -0.04 -4.49
C VAL A 97 16.56 0.78 -3.22
N PRO A 98 16.83 2.10 -3.34
CA PRO A 98 17.08 2.96 -2.19
C PRO A 98 15.85 3.08 -1.30
N LEU A 99 16.08 3.22 0.01
CA LEU A 99 15.02 3.32 1.01
C LEU A 99 14.05 4.48 0.73
N ARG A 100 14.55 5.59 0.14
CA ARG A 100 13.77 6.75 -0.29
C ARG A 100 12.58 6.38 -1.21
N ILE A 101 12.75 5.36 -2.05
CA ILE A 101 11.72 4.86 -2.96
C ILE A 101 10.84 3.82 -2.29
N ARG A 102 11.42 3.00 -1.39
CA ARG A 102 10.72 1.91 -0.71
C ARG A 102 9.75 2.41 0.36
N TRP A 103 10.14 3.40 1.17
CA TRP A 103 9.33 3.84 2.31
C TRP A 103 7.95 4.40 1.92
N PRO A 104 7.77 5.23 0.87
CA PRO A 104 6.45 5.76 0.57
C PRO A 104 5.58 4.71 -0.13
N LEU A 105 6.17 3.74 -0.85
CA LEU A 105 5.41 2.60 -1.37
C LEU A 105 4.92 1.70 -0.23
N LEU A 106 5.76 1.45 0.77
CA LEU A 106 5.39 0.73 1.99
C LEU A 106 4.33 1.49 2.78
N GLY A 107 4.52 2.79 2.98
CA GLY A 107 3.60 3.63 3.72
C GLY A 107 2.24 3.73 3.03
N LEU A 108 2.21 3.84 1.70
CA LEU A 108 0.96 3.86 0.95
C LEU A 108 0.24 2.50 1.01
N TRP A 109 0.84 1.45 0.46
CA TRP A 109 0.15 0.18 0.31
C TRP A 109 0.09 -0.62 1.61
N GLY A 110 1.14 -0.58 2.42
CA GLY A 110 1.16 -1.21 3.73
C GLY A 110 0.12 -0.62 4.69
N ALA A 111 -0.01 0.71 4.75
CA ALA A 111 -1.04 1.33 5.60
C ALA A 111 -2.45 1.10 5.05
N CYS A 112 -2.65 1.12 3.72
CA CYS A 112 -3.95 0.80 3.13
C CYS A 112 -4.37 -0.65 3.42
N LEU A 113 -3.49 -1.63 3.21
CA LEU A 113 -3.79 -3.04 3.46
C LEU A 113 -4.04 -3.31 4.95
N LEU A 114 -3.20 -2.76 5.83
CA LEU A 114 -3.42 -2.84 7.28
C LEU A 114 -4.72 -2.16 7.69
N GLY A 115 -5.01 -0.98 7.13
CA GLY A 115 -6.25 -0.25 7.38
C GLY A 115 -7.50 -1.03 6.98
N ILE A 116 -7.46 -1.77 5.86
CA ILE A 116 -8.55 -2.67 5.46
C ILE A 116 -8.78 -3.76 6.52
N VAL A 117 -7.72 -4.39 7.00
CA VAL A 117 -7.81 -5.42 8.06
C VAL A 117 -8.39 -4.82 9.35
N LEU A 118 -7.91 -3.65 9.77
CA LEU A 118 -8.43 -2.95 10.96
C LEU A 118 -9.89 -2.54 10.80
N MET A 119 -10.29 -2.13 9.60
CA MET A 119 -11.68 -1.75 9.30
C MET A 119 -12.61 -2.96 9.43
N ILE A 120 -12.20 -4.13 8.93
CA ILE A 120 -12.95 -5.38 9.11
C ILE A 120 -13.10 -5.70 10.60
N ILE A 121 -12.00 -5.66 11.37
CA ILE A 121 -12.01 -5.91 12.82
C ILE A 121 -12.95 -4.93 13.53
N PHE A 122 -12.86 -3.64 13.21
CA PHE A 122 -13.69 -2.60 13.78
C PHE A 122 -15.19 -2.88 13.57
N TRP A 123 -15.59 -3.16 12.33
CA TRP A 123 -17.00 -3.47 12.02
C TRP A 123 -17.46 -4.78 12.66
N SER A 124 -16.61 -5.82 12.70
CA SER A 124 -16.92 -7.07 13.40
C SER A 124 -17.18 -6.84 14.89
N MET A 125 -16.34 -6.04 15.55
CA MET A 125 -16.53 -5.69 16.96
C MET A 125 -17.81 -4.89 17.20
N MET A 126 -18.15 -3.96 16.30
CA MET A 126 -19.41 -3.20 16.39
C MET A 126 -20.64 -4.10 16.23
N LEU A 127 -20.61 -5.05 15.29
CA LEU A 127 -21.71 -5.99 15.06
C LEU A 127 -21.91 -6.94 16.25
N LEU A 128 -20.81 -7.47 16.80
CA LEU A 128 -20.85 -8.39 17.94
C LEU A 128 -21.20 -7.69 19.26
N GLY A 129 -20.71 -6.46 19.48
CA GLY A 129 -20.99 -5.71 20.72
C GLY A 129 -22.37 -5.06 20.77
N ARG A 130 -23.12 -5.08 19.66
CA ARG A 130 -24.54 -4.66 19.60
C ARG A 130 -25.50 -5.74 20.11
N GLN A 131 -25.08 -7.00 20.14
CA GLN A 131 -25.81 -8.11 20.76
C GLN A 131 -25.65 -8.07 22.29
#